data_AF-A0A9E5Z5F5-F1
#
_entry.id   AF-A0A9E5Z5F5-F1
#
_cell.length_a   1.000
_cell.length_b   1.000
_cell.length_c   1.000
_cell.angle_alpha   90.00
_cell.angle_beta   90.00
_cell.angle_gamma   90.00
#
_symmetry.space_group_name_H-M   'P 1'
#
loop_
_entity.id
_entity.type
_entity.pdbx_description
1 polymer ?
#
loop_
_entity_poly.entity_id
_entity_poly.type
_entity_poly.pdbx_seq_one_letter_code
_entity_poly.pdbx_strand_id
1 'polypeptide(L)' 'MSKRPFTGKLAAPEFPEGLEWVNTDRPVTLQELRGKIVVLDFWTYC' A
#
# COMPACT_ATOMS: atom_id res chain seq x y z
N MET A 1 14.39 -26.62 -0.35
CA MET A 1 13.87 -25.28 0.05
C MET A 1 12.36 -25.30 -0.09
N SER A 2 11.61 -25.17 1.01
CA SER A 2 10.15 -25.12 0.96
C SER A 2 9.72 -23.76 0.40
N LYS A 3 9.19 -23.72 -0.83
CA LYS A 3 8.57 -22.52 -1.39
C LYS A 3 7.25 -22.30 -0.67
N ARG A 4 7.23 -21.40 0.31
CA ARG A 4 5.97 -20.90 0.86
C ARG A 4 5.25 -20.15 -0.27
N PRO A 5 4.04 -20.56 -0.68
CA PRO A 5 3.31 -19.82 -1.69
C PRO A 5 2.98 -18.42 -1.15
N PHE A 6 3.02 -17.42 -2.03
CA PHE A 6 2.48 -16.11 -1.72
C PHE A 6 0.99 -16.26 -1.40
N THR A 7 0.60 -15.97 -0.16
CA THR A 7 -0.77 -16.19 0.33
C THR A 7 -1.74 -15.11 -0.17
N GLY A 8 -1.25 -13.93 -0.55
CA GLY A 8 -2.06 -12.79 -0.98
C GLY A 8 -2.68 -13.00 -2.36
N LYS A 9 -3.86 -13.62 -2.43
CA LYS A 9 -4.62 -13.76 -3.68
C LYS A 9 -5.55 -12.57 -3.97
N LEU A 10 -5.80 -11.74 -2.96
CA LEU A 10 -6.71 -10.59 -3.06
C LEU A 10 -5.91 -9.31 -3.32
N ALA A 11 -6.42 -8.46 -4.19
CA ALA A 11 -5.89 -7.11 -4.38
C ALA A 11 -6.02 -6.30 -3.08
N ALA A 12 -5.04 -5.46 -2.80
CA ALA A 12 -5.16 -4.48 -1.71
C ALA A 12 -6.35 -3.55 -1.99
N PRO A 13 -7.15 -3.20 -0.96
CA PRO A 13 -8.21 -2.20 -1.09
C PRO A 13 -7.60 -0.81 -1.31
N GLU A 14 -8.32 0.07 -2.00
CA GLU A 14 -7.87 1.45 -2.23
C GLU A 14 -7.77 2.25 -0.91
N PHE A 15 -6.91 3.26 -0.89
CA PHE A 15 -6.83 4.20 0.23
C PHE A 15 -8.15 4.96 0.41
N PRO A 16 -8.62 5.17 1.65
CA PRO A 16 -9.81 5.96 1.91
C PRO A 16 -9.71 7.39 1.36
N GLU A 17 -10.83 7.92 0.90
CA GLU A 17 -10.91 9.32 0.45
C GLU A 17 -10.78 10.29 1.64
N GLY A 18 -10.25 11.48 1.38
CA GLY A 18 -10.17 12.57 2.38
C GLY A 18 -9.06 12.42 3.43
N LEU A 19 -8.16 11.44 3.31
CA LEU A 19 -6.98 11.35 4.17
C LEU A 19 -5.96 12.44 3.85
N GLU A 20 -5.34 12.99 4.89
CA GLU A 20 -4.19 13.87 4.75
C GLU A 20 -2.93 13.05 4.44
N TRP A 21 -2.17 13.52 3.46
CA TRP A 21 -0.91 12.91 3.05
C TRP A 21 0.26 13.82 3.39
N VAL A 22 1.37 13.20 3.80
CA VAL A 22 2.64 13.88 4.04
C VAL A 22 3.69 13.41 3.04
N ASN A 23 4.70 14.24 2.75
CA ASN A 23 5.78 13.97 1.79
C ASN A 23 5.34 13.79 0.31
N THR A 24 4.15 14.26 -0.04
CA THR A 24 3.61 14.31 -1.40
C THR A 24 2.77 15.57 -1.57
N ASP A 25 2.65 16.07 -2.80
CA ASP A 25 1.87 17.25 -3.16
C ASP A 25 0.36 16.95 -3.35
N ARG A 26 0.00 15.67 -3.46
CA ARG A 26 -1.38 15.20 -3.69
C ARG A 26 -1.62 13.81 -3.07
N PRO A 27 -2.89 13.42 -2.88
CA PRO A 27 -3.24 12.05 -2.50
C PRO A 27 -2.70 11.02 -3.50
N VAL A 28 -2.25 9.88 -2.98
CA VAL A 28 -1.74 8.75 -3.78
C VAL A 28 -2.84 7.69 -3.88
N THR A 29 -2.97 7.06 -5.05
CA THR A 29 -3.87 5.93 -5.29
C THR A 29 -3.09 4.64 -5.55
N LEU A 30 -3.65 3.48 -5.22
CA LEU A 30 -3.03 2.19 -5.56
C LEU A 30 -2.93 1.97 -7.07
N GLN A 31 -3.82 2.58 -7.86
CA GLN A 31 -3.75 2.50 -9.33
C GLN A 31 -2.44 3.07 -9.88
N GLU A 32 -1.96 4.20 -9.34
CA GLU A 32 -0.72 4.86 -9.76
C GLU A 32 0.54 4.06 -9.39
N LEU A 33 0.45 3.19 -8.38
CA LEU A 33 1.56 2.39 -7.89
C LEU A 33 1.71 1.04 -8.60
N ARG A 34 0.83 0.72 -9.55
CA ARG A 34 0.90 -0.54 -10.31
C ARG A 34 2.26 -0.70 -11.01
N GLY A 35 2.79 -1.93 -10.95
CA GLY A 35 4.12 -2.25 -11.49
C GLY A 35 5.27 -2.02 -10.50
N LYS A 36 5.00 -1.50 -9.30
CA LYS A 36 5.97 -1.38 -8.20
C LYS A 36 5.65 -2.38 -7.10
N ILE A 37 6.68 -2.80 -6.36
CA ILE A 37 6.49 -3.46 -5.07
C ILE A 37 6.17 -2.34 -4.07
N VAL A 38 5.02 -2.43 -3.40
CA VAL A 38 4.57 -1.47 -2.40
C VAL A 38 4.59 -2.15 -1.04
N VAL A 39 5.15 -1.47 -0.04
CA VAL A 39 5.15 -1.89 1.35
C VAL A 39 4.24 -0.96 2.12
N LEU A 40 3.20 -1.51 2.75
CA LEU A 40 2.37 -0.77 3.71
C LEU A 40 2.94 -1.02 5.10
N ASP A 41 3.42 0.04 5.72
CA ASP A 41 3.93 0.03 7.09
C ASP A 41 2.89 0.70 8.00
N PHE A 42 2.34 -0.05 8.95
CA PHE A 42 1.34 0.44 9.89
C PHE A 42 2.04 0.81 11.19
N TRP A 43 2.13 2.10 11.48
CA TRP A 43 2.94 2.62 12.57
C TRP A 43 2.28 3.81 13.27
N THR A 44 2.86 4.22 14.39
CA THR A 44 2.51 5.42 15.15
C THR A 44 3.77 6.04 15.75
N TYR A 45 3.72 7.34 16.07
CA TYR A 45 4.83 8.07 16.68
C TYR A 45 4.96 7.88 18.21
N CYS A 46 3.93 7.34 18.88
CA CYS A 46 3.90 7.14 20.33
C CYS A 46 4.66 5.90 20.80
#